data_AF-A0A2K8V807-F1
#
_entry.id   AF-A0A2K8V807-F1
#
_cell.length_a   1.000
_cell.length_b   1.000
_cell.length_c   1.000
_cell.angle_alpha   90.00
_cell.angle_beta   90.00
_cell.angle_gamma   90.00
#
_symmetry.space_group_name_H-M   'P 1'
#
loop_
_entity.id
_entity.type
_entity.pdbx_description
1 polymer ?
#
loop_
_entity_poly.entity_id
_entity_poly.type
_entity_poly.pdbx_seq_one_letter_code
_entity_poly.pdbx_strand_id
1 'polypeptide(L)'
;MGLFKKINKPMEEYTKSVKAVLYDRAKKPFTGTFILAWIICNWKFLVALFFINEERLGEGITRIEYIQNQSLLTTCNLFWTPLLYTIGGLIFFSIFNYWTLLFLKIWKDLQFTKIDKKTKVDATDYAKLLDEFTNSKSTFAKQIDSLNKEKTLLQAETVKQKERIKVLEEDIKSYQQSKSKLSTQNKEYIKQKREREETIDHVYEILKAYINKFGSITRRSTGNSVKNEAPSIKKIEDKIAFIKNFFNHYRDN
;
A
#
# COMPACT_ATOMS: atom_id res chain seq x y z
N MET A 1 -21.59 -10.93 37.53
CA MET A 1 -20.28 -10.28 37.24
C MET A 1 -20.40 -8.92 36.50
N GLY A 2 -21.58 -8.29 36.43
CA GLY A 2 -21.80 -7.01 35.72
C GLY A 2 -21.96 -5.75 36.61
N LEU A 3 -22.13 -5.92 37.92
CA LEU A 3 -22.37 -4.80 38.85
C LEU A 3 -21.08 -4.10 39.32
N PHE A 4 -19.96 -4.82 39.46
CA PHE A 4 -18.66 -4.22 39.82
C PHE A 4 -18.07 -3.34 38.71
N LYS A 5 -18.41 -3.59 37.44
CA LYS A 5 -17.89 -2.80 36.31
C LYS A 5 -18.57 -1.42 36.19
N LYS A 6 -19.78 -1.26 36.74
CA LYS A 6 -20.55 -0.02 36.65
C LYS A 6 -20.15 1.02 37.72
N ILE A 7 -19.61 0.57 38.86
CA ILE A 7 -19.14 1.46 39.95
C ILE A 7 -17.73 2.02 39.65
N ASN A 8 -16.88 1.30 38.93
CA ASN A 8 -15.55 1.79 38.57
C ASN A 8 -15.55 2.84 37.46
N LYS A 9 -16.57 2.84 36.58
CA LYS A 9 -16.64 3.76 35.44
C LYS A 9 -16.64 5.25 35.83
N PRO A 10 -17.45 5.72 36.81
CA PRO A 10 -17.36 7.11 37.25
C PRO A 10 -16.01 7.43 37.92
N MET A 11 -15.46 6.55 38.76
CA MET A 11 -14.14 6.76 39.38
C MET A 11 -13.00 6.85 38.34
N GLU A 12 -13.05 6.04 37.29
CA GLU A 12 -12.09 6.09 36.19
C GLU A 12 -12.18 7.40 35.39
N GLU A 13 -13.38 7.95 35.22
CA GLU A 13 -13.60 9.24 34.55
C GLU A 13 -13.09 10.41 35.42
N TYR A 14 -13.33 10.38 36.74
CA TYR A 14 -12.78 11.37 37.67
C TYR A 14 -11.26 11.32 37.74
N THR A 15 -10.67 10.13 37.83
CA THR A 15 -9.20 9.98 37.86
C THR A 15 -8.56 10.39 36.54
N LYS A 16 -9.21 10.16 35.39
CA LYS A 16 -8.75 10.67 34.08
C LYS A 16 -8.84 12.19 33.98
N SER A 17 -9.92 12.80 34.45
CA SER A 17 -10.08 14.27 34.48
C SER A 17 -9.04 14.93 35.39
N VAL A 18 -8.85 14.38 36.60
CA VAL A 18 -7.82 14.86 37.55
C VAL A 18 -6.41 14.67 36.98
N LYS A 19 -6.12 13.52 36.35
CA LYS A 19 -4.84 13.28 35.67
C LYS A 19 -4.60 14.23 34.50
N ALA A 20 -5.62 14.53 33.68
CA ALA A 20 -5.49 15.46 32.56
C ALA A 20 -5.19 16.89 33.03
N VAL A 21 -5.90 17.36 34.08
CA VAL A 21 -5.65 18.68 34.68
C VAL A 21 -4.30 18.75 35.37
N LEU A 22 -3.89 17.68 36.09
CA LEU A 22 -2.55 17.59 36.67
C LEU A 22 -1.47 17.55 35.60
N TYR A 23 -1.71 16.89 34.47
CA TYR A 23 -0.75 16.79 33.36
C TYR A 23 -0.57 18.14 32.65
N ASP A 24 -1.67 18.84 32.35
CA ASP A 24 -1.62 20.19 31.77
C ASP A 24 -0.97 21.22 32.71
N ARG A 25 -1.12 21.05 34.03
CA ARG A 25 -0.46 21.90 35.04
C ARG A 25 1.00 21.50 35.29
N ALA A 26 1.34 20.21 35.21
CA ALA A 26 2.71 19.70 35.32
C ALA A 26 3.57 20.07 34.09
N LYS A 27 2.95 20.26 32.93
CA LYS A 27 3.62 20.76 31.71
C LYS A 27 4.16 22.19 31.89
N LYS A 28 3.68 22.94 32.89
CA LYS A 28 4.24 24.24 33.29
C LYS A 28 5.25 24.01 34.43
N PRO A 29 6.56 24.03 34.17
CA PRO A 29 7.58 23.73 35.18
C PRO A 29 7.46 24.62 36.42
N PHE A 30 7.06 25.88 36.23
CA PHE A 30 6.80 26.81 37.33
C PHE A 30 5.69 26.33 38.27
N THR A 31 4.57 25.85 37.73
CA THR A 31 3.42 25.43 38.53
C THR A 31 3.72 24.16 39.30
N GLY A 32 4.42 23.20 38.69
CA GLY A 32 4.88 21.98 39.36
C GLY A 32 5.83 22.27 40.52
N THR A 33 6.87 23.07 40.27
CA THR A 33 7.83 23.49 41.31
C THR A 33 7.13 24.30 42.41
N PHE A 34 6.16 25.14 42.06
CA PHE A 34 5.36 25.90 43.03
C PHE A 34 4.51 25.04 43.93
N ILE A 35 3.81 24.04 43.39
CA ILE A 35 3.02 23.12 44.20
C ILE A 35 3.95 22.34 45.15
N LEU A 36 5.10 21.84 44.67
CA LEU A 36 6.06 21.12 45.52
C LEU A 36 6.65 22.00 46.62
N ALA A 37 7.10 23.21 46.28
CA ALA A 37 7.62 24.16 47.25
C ALA A 37 6.55 24.57 48.27
N TRP A 38 5.30 24.72 47.83
CA TRP A 38 4.18 25.04 48.71
C TRP A 38 3.90 23.90 49.68
N ILE A 39 3.88 22.65 49.22
CA ILE A 39 3.72 21.46 50.07
C ILE A 39 4.85 21.37 51.09
N ILE A 40 6.10 21.60 50.66
CA ILE A 40 7.28 21.55 51.54
C ILE A 40 7.24 22.68 52.57
N CYS A 41 6.88 23.90 52.20
CA CYS A 41 6.83 25.03 53.13
C CYS A 41 5.63 24.97 54.08
N ASN A 42 4.48 24.48 53.60
CA ASN A 42 3.22 24.41 54.34
C ASN A 42 2.93 22.98 54.85
N TRP A 43 3.95 22.15 55.03
CA TRP A 43 3.77 20.75 55.45
C TRP A 43 3.07 20.64 56.81
N LYS A 44 3.31 21.58 57.74
CA LYS A 44 2.63 21.64 59.05
C LYS A 44 1.13 21.82 58.90
N PHE A 45 0.69 22.61 57.92
CA PHE A 45 -0.74 22.80 57.60
C PHE A 45 -1.34 21.50 57.06
N LEU A 46 -0.65 20.80 56.16
CA LEU A 46 -1.10 19.50 55.65
C LEU A 46 -1.18 18.45 56.76
N VAL A 47 -0.19 18.41 57.65
CA VAL A 47 -0.20 17.50 58.80
C VAL A 47 -1.38 17.83 59.72
N ALA A 48 -1.61 19.11 60.03
CA ALA A 48 -2.73 19.54 60.84
C ALA A 48 -4.09 19.16 60.20
N LEU A 49 -4.22 19.33 58.88
CA LEU A 49 -5.44 19.02 58.13
C LEU A 49 -5.76 17.52 58.10
N PHE A 50 -4.75 16.67 57.84
CA PHE A 50 -4.96 15.24 57.61
C PHE A 50 -4.86 14.38 58.86
N PHE A 51 -4.05 14.78 59.85
CA PHE A 51 -3.70 13.90 60.98
C PHE A 51 -4.28 14.34 62.34
N ILE A 52 -4.84 15.55 62.47
CA ILE A 52 -5.47 15.97 63.73
C ILE A 52 -6.96 15.59 63.71
N ASN A 53 -7.38 14.74 64.66
CA ASN A 53 -8.77 14.41 64.91
C ASN A 53 -9.40 15.37 65.93
N GLU A 54 -10.64 15.80 65.67
CA GLU A 54 -11.40 16.77 66.49
C GLU A 54 -11.59 16.30 67.92
N GLU A 55 -11.72 15.01 68.14
CA GLU A 55 -11.90 14.41 69.46
C GLU A 55 -10.73 14.68 70.42
N ARG A 56 -9.54 15.01 69.90
CA ARG A 56 -8.35 15.30 70.72
C ARG A 56 -8.12 16.78 70.99
N LEU A 57 -8.94 17.67 70.42
CA LEU A 57 -8.73 19.13 70.46
C LEU A 57 -9.47 19.83 71.61
N GLY A 58 -10.16 19.09 72.48
CA GLY A 58 -10.95 19.64 73.58
C GLY A 58 -12.37 20.01 73.13
N GLU A 59 -13.34 19.96 74.05
CA GLU A 59 -14.75 20.18 73.74
C GLU A 59 -14.98 21.57 73.13
N GLY A 60 -15.47 21.61 71.89
CA GLY A 60 -15.97 22.81 71.22
C GLY A 60 -15.02 23.50 70.24
N ILE A 61 -13.74 23.11 70.16
CA ILE A 61 -12.79 23.72 69.21
C ILE A 61 -12.82 22.96 67.89
N THR A 62 -13.20 23.64 66.81
CA THR A 62 -13.17 23.04 65.46
C THR A 62 -11.74 23.03 64.88
N ARG A 63 -11.43 22.08 63.97
CA ARG A 63 -10.10 22.03 63.29
C ARG A 63 -9.68 23.37 62.69
N ILE A 64 -10.65 24.09 62.13
CA ILE A 64 -10.44 25.38 61.46
C ILE A 64 -9.99 26.43 62.48
N GLU A 65 -10.64 26.47 63.65
CA GLU A 65 -10.34 27.41 64.72
C GLU A 65 -8.96 27.15 65.35
N TYR A 66 -8.55 25.88 65.47
CA TYR A 66 -7.20 25.51 65.89
C TYR A 66 -6.12 26.01 64.90
N ILE A 67 -6.36 25.84 63.60
CA ILE A 67 -5.46 26.31 62.54
C ILE A 67 -5.37 27.85 62.53
N GLN A 68 -6.49 28.53 62.79
CA GLN A 68 -6.58 29.98 62.84
C GLN A 68 -5.85 30.56 64.07
N ASN A 69 -6.01 29.94 65.24
CA ASN A 69 -5.35 30.36 66.49
C ASN A 69 -3.83 30.13 66.49
N GLN A 70 -3.34 29.09 65.83
CA GLN A 70 -1.90 28.82 65.74
C GLN A 70 -1.15 29.74 64.77
N SER A 71 -1.80 30.75 64.18
CA SER A 71 -1.19 31.71 63.21
C SER A 71 -0.52 31.05 61.99
N LEU A 72 -0.81 29.76 61.74
CA LEU A 72 -0.25 28.96 60.65
C LEU A 72 -0.66 29.51 59.27
N LEU A 73 -1.73 30.32 59.24
CA LEU A 73 -2.27 31.00 58.06
C LEU A 73 -1.85 32.48 57.98
N THR A 74 -0.73 32.87 58.57
CA THR A 74 -0.20 34.23 58.37
C THR A 74 -0.01 34.45 56.86
N THR A 75 -0.77 35.38 56.27
CA THR A 75 -0.95 35.54 54.82
C THR A 75 0.37 35.68 54.06
N CYS A 76 1.40 36.21 54.73
CA CYS A 76 2.73 36.35 54.17
C CYS A 76 3.47 35.00 53.99
N ASN A 77 3.29 34.04 54.90
CA ASN A 77 3.96 32.73 54.85
C ASN A 77 3.28 31.74 53.89
N LEU A 78 1.99 31.90 53.63
CA LEU A 78 1.23 30.94 52.84
C LEU A 78 1.55 31.02 51.34
N PHE A 79 1.80 32.23 50.81
CA PHE A 79 2.00 32.45 49.37
C PHE A 79 3.40 32.93 49.02
N TRP A 80 3.93 33.94 49.72
CA TRP A 80 5.21 34.56 49.34
C TRP A 80 6.42 33.65 49.61
N THR A 81 6.41 32.92 50.73
CA THR A 81 7.50 32.01 51.07
C THR A 81 7.66 30.89 50.03
N PRO A 82 6.60 30.13 49.67
CA PRO A 82 6.67 29.18 48.55
C PRO A 82 7.09 29.82 47.23
N LEU A 83 6.56 31.01 46.91
CA LEU A 83 6.90 31.72 45.67
C LEU A 83 8.41 32.03 45.61
N LEU A 84 9.00 32.52 46.69
CA LEU A 84 10.44 32.81 46.75
C LEU A 84 11.29 31.55 46.58
N TYR A 85 10.93 30.45 47.24
CA TYR A 85 11.62 29.17 47.06
C TYR A 85 11.52 28.64 45.64
N THR A 86 10.43 28.94 44.92
CA THR A 86 10.25 28.46 43.54
C THR A 86 11.11 29.22 42.56
N ILE A 87 11.19 30.54 42.73
CA ILE A 87 12.07 31.39 41.94
C ILE A 87 13.52 31.00 42.21
N GLY A 88 13.91 30.87 43.49
CA GLY A 88 15.24 30.43 43.89
C GLY A 88 15.58 29.02 43.37
N GLY A 89 14.63 28.08 43.47
CA GLY A 89 14.80 26.71 42.99
C GLY A 89 14.94 26.62 41.47
N LEU A 90 14.20 27.42 40.71
CA LEU A 90 14.33 27.49 39.25
C LEU A 90 15.68 28.06 38.81
N ILE A 91 16.16 29.11 39.49
CA ILE A 91 17.49 29.69 39.24
C ILE A 91 18.57 28.65 39.57
N PHE A 92 18.46 27.99 40.73
CA PHE A 92 19.40 26.96 41.14
C PHE A 92 19.43 25.77 40.18
N PHE A 93 18.26 25.28 39.75
CA PHE A 93 18.17 24.18 38.80
C PHE A 93 18.78 24.55 37.43
N SER A 94 18.59 25.79 36.98
CA SER A 94 19.18 26.29 35.73
C SER A 94 20.71 26.34 35.81
N ILE A 95 21.26 26.81 36.94
CA ILE A 95 22.70 26.82 37.21
C ILE A 95 23.22 25.37 37.28
N PHE A 96 22.54 24.50 38.01
CA PHE A 96 22.93 23.10 38.16
C PHE A 96 22.98 22.37 36.82
N ASN A 97 22.00 22.59 35.94
CA ASN A 97 21.98 22.00 34.60
C ASN A 97 23.14 22.49 33.71
N TYR A 98 23.59 23.73 33.90
CA TYR A 98 24.80 24.22 33.24
C TYR A 98 26.05 23.49 33.76
N TRP A 99 26.16 23.30 35.07
CA TRP A 99 27.28 22.56 35.69
C TRP A 99 27.35 21.09 35.26
N THR A 100 26.21 20.41 35.15
CA THR A 100 26.18 18.99 34.71
C THR A 100 26.67 18.85 33.27
N LEU A 101 26.33 19.78 32.38
CA LEU A 101 26.83 19.81 31.00
C LEU A 101 28.35 20.03 30.95
N LEU A 102 28.88 20.95 31.76
CA LEU A 102 30.33 21.17 31.86
C LEU A 102 31.05 19.93 32.40
N PHE A 103 30.53 19.32 33.45
CA PHE A 103 31.10 18.12 34.03
C PHE A 103 31.14 16.97 33.02
N LEU A 104 30.07 16.79 32.24
CA LEU A 104 30.00 15.75 31.21
C LEU A 104 31.00 15.96 30.07
N LYS A 105 31.27 17.21 29.67
CA LYS A 105 32.31 17.53 28.69
C LYS A 105 33.71 17.18 29.21
N ILE A 106 34.04 17.64 30.42
CA ILE A 106 35.33 17.35 31.06
C ILE A 106 35.54 15.85 31.21
N TRP A 107 34.49 15.12 31.57
CA TRP A 107 34.58 13.67 31.75
C TRP A 107 34.81 12.92 30.43
N LYS A 108 34.15 13.35 29.35
CA LYS A 108 34.41 12.82 27.99
C LYS A 108 35.85 13.08 27.57
N ASP A 109 36.32 14.32 27.68
CA ASP A 109 37.68 14.68 27.28
C ASP A 109 38.73 13.87 28.07
N LEU A 110 38.52 13.66 29.37
CA LEU A 110 39.39 12.83 30.20
C LEU A 110 39.37 11.34 29.81
N GLN A 111 38.23 10.79 29.38
CA GLN A 111 38.17 9.41 28.90
C GLN A 111 38.88 9.25 27.54
N PHE A 112 38.65 10.15 26.59
CA PHE A 112 39.31 10.11 25.28
C PHE A 112 40.82 10.33 25.39
N THR A 113 41.27 11.25 26.25
CA THR A 113 42.70 11.52 26.46
C THR A 113 43.45 10.34 27.08
N LYS A 114 42.78 9.48 27.87
CA LYS A 114 43.38 8.25 28.43
C LYS A 114 43.46 7.10 27.43
N ILE A 115 42.59 7.07 26.42
CA ILE A 115 42.60 6.07 25.36
C ILE A 115 43.72 6.37 24.37
N ASP A 116 43.88 7.64 23.95
CA ASP A 116 44.90 8.03 22.97
C ASP A 116 46.35 7.85 23.44
N LYS A 117 46.62 7.99 24.74
CA LYS A 117 47.99 7.88 25.28
C LYS A 117 48.56 6.46 25.29
N LYS A 118 47.73 5.42 25.14
CA LYS A 118 48.19 4.01 25.12
C LYS A 118 48.65 3.53 23.75
N THR A 119 48.34 4.27 22.69
CA THR A 119 48.73 3.96 21.32
C THR A 119 49.60 5.08 20.79
N LYS A 120 50.89 5.09 21.19
CA LYS A 120 51.90 5.66 20.31
C LYS A 120 51.98 4.73 19.10
N VAL A 121 51.10 4.96 18.12
CA VAL A 121 51.14 4.25 16.84
C VAL A 121 52.47 4.62 16.22
N ASP A 122 53.33 3.61 16.01
CA ASP A 122 54.59 3.81 15.32
C ASP A 122 54.28 4.41 13.93
N ALA A 123 55.05 5.41 13.51
CA ALA A 123 54.83 6.09 12.24
C ALA A 123 54.91 5.11 11.05
N THR A 124 55.67 4.03 11.22
CA THR A 124 55.81 2.94 10.25
C THR A 124 54.51 2.13 10.10
N ASP A 125 53.84 1.81 11.20
CA ASP A 125 52.57 1.08 11.20
C ASP A 125 51.43 1.94 10.64
N TYR A 126 51.44 3.25 10.94
CA TYR A 126 50.49 4.19 10.35
C TYR A 126 50.66 4.27 8.82
N ALA A 127 51.90 4.32 8.32
CA ALA A 127 52.16 4.36 6.89
C ALA A 127 51.70 3.08 6.18
N LYS A 128 51.91 1.90 6.78
CA LYS A 128 51.40 0.62 6.26
C LYS A 128 49.87 0.59 6.22
N LEU A 129 49.23 1.02 7.31
CA LEU A 129 47.77 1.06 7.38
C LEU A 129 47.18 2.02 6.34
N LEU A 130 47.83 3.16 6.11
CA LEU A 130 47.43 4.11 5.08
C LEU A 130 47.57 3.50 3.68
N ASP A 131 48.67 2.79 3.41
CA ASP A 131 48.88 2.11 2.12
C ASP A 131 47.82 1.01 1.90
N GLU A 132 47.57 0.16 2.90
CA GLU A 132 46.49 -0.83 2.87
C GLU A 132 45.12 -0.18 2.61
N PHE A 133 44.83 0.92 3.30
CA PHE A 133 43.58 1.65 3.11
C PHE A 133 43.46 2.22 1.68
N THR A 134 44.54 2.78 1.13
CA THR A 134 44.53 3.30 -0.25
C THR A 134 44.41 2.18 -1.29
N ASN A 135 45.07 1.05 -1.08
CA ASN A 135 44.98 -0.13 -1.93
C ASN A 135 43.57 -0.74 -1.89
N SER A 136 42.98 -0.81 -0.69
CA SER A 136 41.59 -1.25 -0.49
C SER A 136 40.62 -0.30 -1.20
N LYS A 137 40.78 1.02 -1.02
CA LYS A 137 39.98 2.04 -1.71
C LYS A 137 40.06 1.94 -3.24
N SER A 138 41.26 1.73 -3.78
CA SER A 138 41.48 1.52 -5.22
C SER A 138 40.81 0.25 -5.73
N THR A 139 40.89 -0.84 -4.95
CA THR A 139 40.23 -2.11 -5.28
C THR A 139 38.71 -1.97 -5.29
N PHE A 140 38.14 -1.33 -4.28
CA PHE A 140 36.70 -1.05 -4.24
C PHE A 140 36.25 -0.13 -5.37
N ALA A 141 37.03 0.90 -5.72
CA ALA A 141 36.71 1.75 -6.86
C ALA A 141 36.64 0.94 -8.17
N LYS A 142 37.62 0.06 -8.42
CA LYS A 142 37.62 -0.83 -9.59
C LYS A 142 36.42 -1.79 -9.60
N GLN A 143 36.05 -2.35 -8.44
CA GLN A 143 34.88 -3.23 -8.31
C GLN A 143 33.57 -2.49 -8.55
N ILE A 144 33.43 -1.27 -8.04
CA ILE A 144 32.27 -0.42 -8.29
C ILE A 144 32.17 -0.10 -9.79
N ASP A 145 33.28 0.24 -10.44
CA ASP A 145 33.30 0.52 -11.87
C ASP A 145 32.94 -0.72 -12.70
N SER A 146 33.44 -1.91 -12.36
CA SER A 146 33.07 -3.15 -13.04
C SER A 146 31.59 -3.49 -12.86
N LEU A 147 31.06 -3.35 -11.63
CA LEU A 147 29.65 -3.60 -11.33
C LEU A 147 28.74 -2.61 -12.05
N ASN A 148 29.14 -1.35 -12.15
CA ASN A 148 28.38 -0.34 -12.90
C ASN A 148 28.35 -0.67 -14.40
N LYS A 149 29.48 -1.11 -14.98
CA LYS A 149 29.51 -1.57 -16.38
C LYS A 149 28.59 -2.77 -16.60
N GLU A 150 28.67 -3.78 -15.74
CA GLU A 150 27.80 -4.96 -15.81
C GLU A 150 26.32 -4.57 -15.69
N LYS A 151 25.98 -3.70 -14.75
CA LYS A 151 24.62 -3.17 -14.58
C LYS A 151 24.11 -2.48 -15.84
N THR A 152 24.94 -1.67 -16.50
CA THR A 152 24.53 -1.01 -17.75
C THR A 152 24.31 -2.00 -18.90
N LEU A 153 25.13 -3.06 -18.99
CA LEU A 153 24.95 -4.12 -19.99
C LEU A 153 23.66 -4.90 -19.75
N LEU A 154 23.41 -5.32 -18.50
CA LEU A 154 22.18 -6.03 -18.12
C LEU A 154 20.93 -5.17 -18.35
N GLN A 155 21.00 -3.86 -18.11
CA GLN A 155 19.91 -2.94 -18.42
C GLN A 155 19.65 -2.86 -19.93
N ALA A 156 20.70 -2.74 -20.75
CA ALA A 156 20.57 -2.74 -22.20
C ALA A 156 19.98 -4.06 -22.73
N GLU A 157 20.41 -5.20 -22.18
CA GLU A 157 19.86 -6.50 -22.55
C GLU A 157 18.39 -6.65 -22.14
N THR A 158 18.02 -6.15 -20.95
CA THR A 158 16.63 -6.16 -20.48
C THR A 158 15.73 -5.33 -21.41
N VAL A 159 16.18 -4.18 -21.89
CA VAL A 159 15.44 -3.36 -22.86
C VAL A 159 15.26 -4.12 -24.18
N LYS A 160 16.33 -4.72 -24.70
CA LYS A 160 16.29 -5.53 -25.93
C LYS A 160 15.34 -6.73 -25.81
N GLN A 161 15.32 -7.40 -24.66
CA GLN A 161 14.40 -8.50 -24.42
C GLN A 161 12.94 -8.02 -24.35
N LYS A 162 12.68 -6.87 -23.71
CA LYS A 162 11.33 -6.27 -23.69
C LYS A 162 10.83 -5.90 -25.09
N GLU A 163 11.70 -5.37 -25.93
CA GLU A 163 11.36 -5.08 -27.33
C GLU A 163 11.02 -6.35 -28.11
N ARG A 164 11.81 -7.42 -27.95
CA ARG A 164 11.51 -8.73 -28.55
C ARG A 164 10.16 -9.29 -28.10
N ILE A 165 9.85 -9.17 -26.81
CA ILE A 165 8.56 -9.63 -26.27
C ILE A 165 7.41 -8.85 -26.93
N LYS A 166 7.53 -7.53 -27.06
CA LYS A 166 6.49 -6.72 -27.72
C LYS A 166 6.26 -7.13 -29.17
N VAL A 167 7.32 -7.36 -29.94
CA VAL A 167 7.22 -7.83 -31.33
C VAL A 167 6.51 -9.20 -31.37
N LEU A 168 6.88 -10.13 -30.49
CA LEU A 168 6.24 -11.44 -30.41
C LEU A 168 4.75 -11.34 -30.00
N GLU A 169 4.38 -10.42 -29.11
CA GLU A 169 2.98 -10.17 -28.74
C GLU A 169 2.16 -9.65 -29.93
N GLU A 170 2.72 -8.76 -30.73
CA GLU A 170 2.10 -8.26 -31.96
C GLU A 170 1.92 -9.38 -33.00
N ASP A 171 2.95 -10.22 -33.18
CA ASP A 171 2.89 -11.40 -34.06
C ASP A 171 1.81 -12.39 -33.61
N ILE A 172 1.73 -12.69 -32.32
CA ILE A 172 0.68 -13.56 -31.76
C ILE A 172 -0.70 -12.98 -32.03
N LYS A 173 -0.88 -11.66 -31.85
CA LYS A 173 -2.15 -10.98 -32.09
C LYS A 173 -2.54 -11.04 -33.56
N SER A 174 -1.60 -10.80 -34.48
CA SER A 174 -1.84 -10.88 -35.92
C SER A 174 -2.20 -12.30 -36.37
N TYR A 175 -1.54 -13.31 -35.79
CA TYR A 175 -1.82 -14.72 -36.05
C TYR A 175 -3.20 -15.12 -35.53
N GLN A 176 -3.58 -14.69 -34.33
CA GLN A 176 -4.92 -14.92 -33.78
C GLN A 176 -6.02 -14.29 -34.65
N GLN A 177 -5.79 -13.08 -35.15
CA GLN A 177 -6.71 -12.42 -36.07
C GLN A 177 -6.83 -13.14 -37.41
N SER A 178 -5.72 -13.65 -37.94
CA SER A 178 -5.72 -14.43 -39.18
C SER A 178 -6.44 -15.77 -38.99
N LYS A 179 -6.21 -16.45 -37.86
CA LYS A 179 -6.90 -17.68 -37.48
C LYS A 179 -8.41 -17.49 -37.32
N SER A 180 -8.85 -16.38 -36.73
CA SER A 180 -10.28 -16.09 -36.56
C SER A 180 -10.95 -15.80 -37.90
N LYS A 181 -10.32 -15.03 -38.79
CA LYS A 181 -10.78 -14.81 -40.18
C LYS A 181 -10.94 -16.13 -40.94
N LEU A 182 -9.92 -16.99 -40.88
CA LEU A 182 -9.95 -18.30 -41.55
C LEU A 182 -11.04 -19.21 -40.97
N SER A 183 -11.25 -19.19 -39.65
CA SER A 183 -12.35 -19.92 -39.01
C SER A 183 -13.73 -19.46 -39.49
N THR A 184 -13.93 -18.15 -39.63
CA THR A 184 -15.18 -17.57 -40.17
C THR A 184 -15.38 -17.99 -41.62
N GLN A 185 -14.34 -17.88 -42.46
CA GLN A 185 -14.40 -18.30 -43.87
C GLN A 185 -14.71 -19.79 -44.00
N ASN A 186 -14.11 -20.65 -43.16
CA ASN A 186 -14.37 -22.08 -43.20
C ASN A 186 -15.82 -22.41 -42.77
N LYS A 187 -16.36 -21.72 -41.76
CA LYS A 187 -17.78 -21.86 -41.38
C LYS A 187 -18.72 -21.48 -42.51
N GLU A 188 -18.42 -20.38 -43.21
CA GLU A 188 -19.20 -19.93 -44.36
C GLU A 188 -19.11 -20.91 -45.54
N TYR A 189 -17.92 -21.45 -45.82
CA TYR A 189 -17.73 -22.49 -46.81
C TYR A 189 -18.52 -23.77 -46.49
N ILE A 190 -18.49 -24.22 -45.24
CA ILE A 190 -19.28 -25.38 -44.78
C ILE A 190 -20.79 -25.12 -44.96
N LYS A 191 -21.25 -23.91 -44.65
CA LYS A 191 -22.65 -23.51 -44.85
C LYS A 191 -23.04 -23.55 -46.34
N GLN A 192 -22.25 -22.93 -47.21
CA GLN A 192 -22.47 -22.94 -48.66
C GLN A 192 -22.41 -24.36 -49.25
N LYS A 193 -21.57 -25.23 -48.70
CA LYS A 193 -21.51 -26.64 -49.10
C LYS A 193 -22.82 -27.36 -48.74
N ARG A 194 -23.32 -27.17 -47.52
CA ARG A 194 -24.59 -27.77 -47.07
C ARG A 194 -25.78 -27.31 -47.91
N GLU A 195 -25.90 -26.00 -48.18
CA GLU A 195 -26.97 -25.44 -49.02
C GLU A 195 -26.95 -26.03 -50.45
N ARG A 196 -25.76 -26.31 -51.00
CA ARG A 196 -25.61 -26.99 -52.29
C ARG A 196 -26.04 -28.45 -52.24
N GLU A 197 -25.66 -29.18 -51.19
CA GLU A 197 -26.08 -30.58 -50.97
C GLU A 197 -27.61 -30.67 -50.86
N GLU A 198 -28.24 -29.81 -50.05
CA GLU A 198 -29.71 -29.73 -49.92
C GLU A 198 -30.39 -29.41 -51.26
N THR A 199 -29.79 -28.53 -52.07
CA THR A 199 -30.32 -28.20 -53.40
C THR A 199 -30.24 -29.39 -54.36
N ILE A 200 -29.14 -30.15 -54.33
CA ILE A 200 -28.96 -31.35 -55.14
C ILE A 200 -30.00 -32.40 -54.76
N ASP A 201 -30.20 -32.64 -53.46
CA ASP A 201 -31.20 -33.59 -52.96
C ASP A 201 -32.61 -33.18 -53.41
N HIS A 202 -32.95 -31.88 -53.32
CA HIS A 202 -34.24 -31.38 -53.79
C HIS A 202 -34.45 -31.55 -55.30
N VAL A 203 -33.42 -31.25 -56.11
CA VAL A 203 -33.46 -31.47 -57.56
C VAL A 203 -33.65 -32.95 -57.89
N TYR A 204 -32.97 -33.84 -57.15
CA TYR A 204 -33.12 -35.28 -57.32
C TYR A 204 -34.55 -35.76 -57.04
N GLU A 205 -35.18 -35.28 -55.96
CA GLU A 205 -36.57 -35.60 -55.64
C GLU A 205 -37.55 -35.09 -56.71
N ILE A 206 -37.36 -33.87 -57.23
CA ILE A 206 -38.16 -33.35 -58.35
C ILE A 206 -38.02 -34.25 -59.58
N LEU A 207 -36.79 -34.62 -59.93
CA LEU A 207 -36.50 -35.43 -61.11
C LEU A 207 -37.11 -36.83 -61.00
N LYS A 208 -37.06 -37.43 -59.81
CA LYS A 208 -37.69 -38.71 -59.48
C LYS A 208 -39.22 -38.63 -59.58
N ALA A 209 -39.84 -37.56 -59.06
CA ALA A 209 -41.28 -37.32 -59.19
C ALA A 209 -41.70 -37.15 -60.66
N TYR A 210 -40.89 -36.44 -61.46
CA TYR A 210 -41.13 -36.29 -62.89
C TYR A 210 -41.08 -37.62 -63.64
N ILE A 211 -40.04 -38.45 -63.40
CA ILE A 211 -39.90 -39.78 -64.00
C ILE A 211 -41.10 -40.68 -63.65
N ASN A 212 -41.54 -40.65 -62.39
CA ASN A 212 -42.70 -41.42 -61.96
C ASN A 212 -44.00 -40.98 -62.67
N LYS A 213 -44.16 -39.69 -62.97
CA LYS A 213 -45.35 -39.15 -63.61
C LYS A 213 -45.41 -39.39 -65.12
N PHE A 214 -44.28 -39.28 -65.82
CA PHE A 214 -44.24 -39.29 -67.30
C PHE A 214 -43.56 -40.53 -67.90
N GLY A 215 -43.08 -41.46 -67.07
CA GLY A 215 -42.33 -42.62 -67.52
C GLY A 215 -40.86 -42.31 -67.78
N SER A 216 -40.04 -43.35 -67.96
CA SER A 216 -38.62 -43.18 -68.26
C SER A 216 -38.43 -42.62 -69.68
N ILE A 217 -37.65 -41.55 -69.79
CA ILE A 217 -37.21 -41.04 -71.10
C ILE A 217 -36.23 -42.08 -71.67
N THR A 218 -36.74 -43.00 -72.48
CA THR A 218 -35.89 -43.93 -73.24
C THR A 218 -35.29 -43.14 -74.42
N ARG A 219 -33.98 -42.93 -74.35
CA ARG A 219 -33.23 -42.18 -75.38
C ARG A 219 -33.23 -42.98 -76.68
N ARG A 220 -34.07 -42.62 -77.64
CA ARG A 220 -33.97 -43.11 -79.03
C ARG A 220 -32.80 -42.37 -79.69
N SER A 221 -31.62 -43.00 -79.70
CA SER A 221 -30.43 -42.49 -80.40
C SER A 221 -30.71 -42.46 -81.91
N THR A 222 -31.20 -41.32 -82.41
CA THR A 222 -31.19 -40.99 -83.83
C THR A 222 -30.13 -39.92 -84.02
N GLY A 223 -29.07 -40.30 -84.71
CA GLY A 223 -27.93 -39.43 -84.99
C GLY A 223 -28.38 -38.28 -85.85
N ASN A 224 -28.53 -37.09 -85.26
CA ASN A 224 -28.42 -35.83 -85.96
C ASN A 224 -27.75 -34.83 -85.03
N SER A 225 -26.63 -34.32 -85.50
CA SER A 225 -25.81 -33.31 -84.86
C SER A 225 -26.59 -31.98 -84.81
N VAL A 226 -27.32 -31.74 -83.73
CA VAL A 226 -27.85 -30.41 -83.43
C VAL A 226 -26.77 -29.67 -82.65
N LYS A 227 -26.13 -28.69 -83.29
CA LYS A 227 -25.24 -27.73 -82.62
C LYS A 227 -26.10 -26.85 -81.70
N ASN A 228 -26.18 -27.24 -80.43
CA ASN A 228 -26.77 -26.41 -79.39
C ASN A 228 -25.70 -25.46 -78.85
N GLU A 229 -25.73 -24.22 -79.32
CA GLU A 229 -25.03 -23.11 -78.67
C GLU A 229 -25.77 -22.76 -77.39
N ALA A 230 -25.38 -23.41 -76.28
CA ALA A 230 -25.87 -23.06 -74.97
C ALA A 230 -25.34 -21.68 -74.57
N PRO A 231 -26.18 -20.71 -74.17
CA PRO A 231 -25.71 -19.40 -73.73
C PRO A 231 -24.82 -19.55 -72.49
N SER A 232 -23.64 -18.91 -72.49
CA SER A 232 -22.69 -18.97 -71.38
C SER A 232 -23.20 -18.15 -70.19
N ILE A 233 -24.09 -18.71 -69.38
CA ILE A 233 -24.55 -18.08 -68.14
C ILE A 233 -23.48 -18.30 -67.06
N LYS A 234 -22.86 -17.20 -66.60
CA LYS A 234 -21.63 -17.20 -65.78
C LYS A 234 -21.83 -17.51 -64.30
N LYS A 235 -23.05 -17.44 -63.76
CA LYS A 235 -23.32 -17.69 -62.32
C LYS A 235 -24.35 -18.81 -62.12
N ILE A 236 -24.15 -19.60 -61.07
CA ILE A 236 -24.99 -20.78 -60.75
C ILE A 236 -26.37 -20.33 -60.27
N GLU A 237 -26.48 -19.20 -59.56
CA GLU A 237 -27.76 -18.69 -59.09
C GLU A 237 -28.71 -18.40 -60.27
N ASP A 238 -28.17 -17.85 -61.37
CA ASP A 238 -28.94 -17.56 -62.59
C ASP A 238 -29.43 -18.84 -63.26
N LYS A 239 -28.65 -19.94 -63.23
CA LYS A 239 -29.08 -21.25 -63.74
C LYS A 239 -30.20 -21.84 -62.89
N ILE A 240 -30.13 -21.71 -61.57
CA ILE A 240 -31.18 -22.18 -60.67
C ILE A 240 -32.47 -21.37 -60.86
N ALA A 241 -32.36 -20.04 -60.98
CA ALA A 241 -33.50 -19.17 -61.25
C ALA A 241 -34.16 -19.49 -62.60
N PHE A 242 -33.35 -19.74 -63.64
CA PHE A 242 -33.83 -20.18 -64.95
C PHE A 242 -34.60 -21.51 -64.86
N ILE A 243 -34.03 -22.52 -64.18
CA ILE A 243 -34.68 -23.83 -64.02
C ILE A 243 -36.00 -23.68 -63.23
N LYS A 244 -36.01 -22.89 -62.15
CA LYS A 244 -37.24 -22.63 -61.37
C LYS A 244 -38.33 -21.95 -62.21
N ASN A 245 -37.98 -20.90 -62.96
CA ASN A 245 -38.93 -20.22 -63.84
C ASN A 245 -39.44 -21.13 -64.95
N PHE A 246 -38.56 -21.92 -65.56
CA PHE A 246 -38.93 -22.88 -66.59
C PHE A 246 -39.92 -23.93 -66.05
N PHE A 247 -39.67 -24.46 -64.85
CA PHE A 247 -40.55 -25.44 -64.22
C PHE A 247 -41.91 -24.85 -63.80
N ASN A 248 -41.93 -23.64 -63.24
CA ASN A 248 -43.18 -22.97 -62.88
C ASN A 248 -44.05 -22.72 -64.11
N HIS A 249 -43.46 -22.25 -65.21
CA HIS A 249 -44.16 -22.05 -66.47
C HIS A 249 -44.74 -23.36 -67.04
N TYR A 250 -44.09 -24.50 -66.78
CA TYR A 250 -44.57 -25.82 -67.18
C TYR A 250 -45.59 -26.44 -66.23
N ARG A 251 -45.72 -25.95 -65.00
CA ARG A 251 -46.70 -26.44 -64.03
C ARG A 251 -48.06 -25.78 -64.22
N ASP A 252 -48.06 -24.54 -64.69
CA ASP A 252 -49.25 -23.73 -64.87
C ASP A 252 -49.90 -23.92 -66.26
N ASN A 253 -49.29 -24.73 -67.13
CA ASN A 253 -49.85 -25.25 -68.40
C ASN A 253 -50.08 -26.76 -68.30
#